data_AF-A0A8T0RLP7-F1
#
_entry.id   AF-A0A8T0RLP7-F1
#
_cell.length_a   1.000
_cell.length_b   1.000
_cell.length_c   1.000
_cell.angle_alpha   90.00
_cell.angle_beta   90.00
_cell.angle_gamma   90.00
#
_symmetry.space_group_name_H-M   'P 1'
#
loop_
_entity.id
_entity.type
_entity.pdbx_description
1 polymer ?
#
loop_
_entity_poly.entity_id
_entity_poly.type
_entity_poly.pdbx_seq_one_letter_code
_entity_poly.pdbx_strand_id
1 'polypeptide(L)'
;MALPLSPPFPGVRFTPSQAAAPRRRTGARPFSPSADARTPCFRRPYTSVLIVPTGVGAAVGGFAGDALPVARTLAAVSDCVISHPNVLNAAMLYWPMPNTLYVEGYALDRFAEGSWALQPVHQNKVGLVLDSGIEEDLRLRRLQVADAARASLGLPVVEYIVTDAPLEIKTWFDPKCGKSTGSVGNSDSLLRAVDTLVNHSDVNAVAVVARFPDDDPEDSDCYREGKGVDLLAGVEAIISHLIVKEFKIPAAHAPAVLPPPLSPLVSPRSAAEEIGYTFLPCVLAGLSNAPQYVTRRQGILGSDCIVAGDVDSVILPKDSCGGEGTLAFARASRKHKPLIITVEENETVLDDTPDKFGIEAVCNLCLSSSSKFCLFLISSYILAFVSNFECFLLS
;
A
#
# COMPACT_ATOMS: atom_id res chain seq x y z
N MET A 1 11.01 20.03 15.25
CA MET A 1 12.01 19.19 15.98
C MET A 1 11.45 17.78 16.05
N ALA A 2 12.20 16.77 15.60
CA ALA A 2 11.78 15.38 15.74
C ALA A 2 11.86 14.93 17.20
N LEU A 3 10.92 14.09 17.62
CA LEU A 3 10.74 13.63 18.99
C LEU A 3 10.86 12.10 19.05
N PRO A 4 11.58 11.56 20.05
CA PRO A 4 11.70 10.12 20.22
C PRO A 4 10.37 9.53 20.72
N LEU A 5 10.03 8.34 20.23
CA LEU A 5 8.97 7.51 20.80
C LEU A 5 9.46 6.77 22.06
N SER A 6 8.53 6.41 22.94
CA SER A 6 8.84 5.68 24.17
C SER A 6 9.54 4.35 23.85
N PRO A 7 10.57 3.93 24.62
CA PRO A 7 11.20 2.63 24.40
C PRO A 7 10.16 1.51 24.62
N PRO A 8 10.02 0.54 23.69
CA PRO A 8 8.95 -0.47 23.75
C PRO A 8 9.17 -1.47 24.89
N PHE A 9 10.41 -1.62 25.36
CA PHE A 9 10.76 -2.44 26.49
C PHE A 9 11.36 -1.56 27.58
N PRO A 10 10.92 -1.67 28.85
CA PRO A 10 11.57 -0.96 29.95
C PRO A 10 13.04 -1.39 30.01
N GLY A 11 13.94 -0.44 30.26
CA GLY A 11 15.34 -0.73 30.54
C GLY A 11 15.46 -1.54 31.83
N VAL A 12 15.29 -2.86 31.77
CA VAL A 12 15.47 -3.72 32.92
C VAL A 12 16.96 -3.84 33.17
N ARG A 13 17.45 -3.13 34.20
CA ARG A 13 18.66 -3.58 34.91
C ARG A 13 18.33 -4.94 35.53
N PHE A 14 18.59 -6.01 34.79
CA PHE A 14 18.68 -7.33 35.37
C PHE A 14 19.83 -7.29 36.37
N THR A 15 19.50 -7.15 37.66
CA THR A 15 20.40 -7.63 38.70
C THR A 15 20.33 -9.15 38.64
N PRO A 16 21.44 -9.86 38.37
CA PRO A 16 21.41 -11.30 38.39
C PRO A 16 21.10 -11.74 39.82
N SER A 17 19.88 -12.21 40.07
CA SER A 17 19.62 -13.05 41.23
C SER A 17 20.50 -14.29 41.06
N GLN A 18 21.29 -14.62 42.09
CA GLN A 18 22.17 -15.79 42.13
C GLN A 18 21.32 -17.07 42.03
N ALA A 19 20.97 -17.46 40.81
CA ALA A 19 20.44 -18.79 40.53
C ALA A 19 21.60 -19.72 40.22
N ALA A 20 21.66 -20.83 40.95
CA ALA A 20 22.70 -21.84 40.87
C ALA A 20 22.91 -22.37 39.44
N ALA A 21 24.17 -22.61 39.09
CA ALA A 21 24.61 -23.04 37.77
C ALA A 21 23.91 -24.33 37.30
N PRO A 22 23.36 -24.37 36.07
CA PRO A 22 22.86 -25.62 35.51
C PRO A 22 24.04 -26.48 35.03
N ARG A 23 23.98 -27.77 35.37
CA ARG A 23 24.92 -28.81 34.96
C ARG A 23 25.03 -28.91 33.43
N ARG A 24 26.27 -28.98 32.96
CA ARG A 24 26.70 -29.23 31.58
C ARG A 24 26.02 -30.49 31.03
N ARG A 25 25.10 -30.35 30.08
CA ARG A 25 24.64 -31.45 29.22
C ARG A 25 25.37 -31.38 27.87
N THR A 26 25.89 -32.53 27.48
CA THR A 26 26.68 -32.79 26.29
C THR A 26 25.83 -32.76 25.01
N GLY A 27 26.27 -31.98 24.03
CA GLY A 27 26.19 -32.23 22.60
C GLY A 27 24.82 -32.55 21.97
N ALA A 28 24.10 -31.52 21.54
CA ALA A 28 23.17 -31.63 20.42
C ALA A 28 23.70 -30.77 19.27
N ARG A 29 23.94 -31.40 18.12
CA ARG A 29 24.32 -30.72 16.88
C ARG A 29 23.17 -29.80 16.44
N PRO A 30 23.44 -28.56 16.00
CA PRO A 30 22.42 -27.78 15.32
C PRO A 30 22.14 -28.44 13.97
N PHE A 31 20.87 -28.79 13.73
CA PHE A 31 20.37 -28.99 12.38
C PHE A 31 20.38 -27.63 11.69
N SER A 32 21.40 -27.37 10.88
CA SER A 32 21.34 -26.34 9.85
C SER A 32 20.39 -26.83 8.76
N PRO A 33 19.28 -26.13 8.44
CA PRO A 33 18.65 -26.35 7.16
C PRO A 33 19.66 -25.90 6.10
N SER A 34 20.04 -26.80 5.20
CA SER A 34 20.92 -26.49 4.10
C SER A 34 20.36 -25.31 3.31
N ALA A 35 21.01 -24.17 3.44
CA ALA A 35 21.13 -23.23 2.34
C ALA A 35 21.82 -24.00 1.21
N ASP A 36 21.05 -24.33 0.17
CA ASP A 36 21.46 -24.68 -1.20
C ASP A 36 20.48 -25.70 -1.79
N ALA A 37 19.28 -25.20 -2.07
CA ALA A 37 18.48 -25.70 -3.17
C ALA A 37 18.16 -24.50 -4.08
N ARG A 38 19.19 -23.92 -4.69
CA ARG A 38 18.98 -23.11 -5.90
C ARG A 38 18.60 -24.09 -7.01
N THR A 39 17.31 -24.39 -7.11
CA THR A 39 16.74 -24.99 -8.30
C THR A 39 17.15 -24.10 -9.48
N PRO A 40 17.71 -24.64 -10.58
CA PRO A 40 18.01 -23.83 -11.75
C PRO A 40 16.68 -23.29 -12.30
N CYS A 41 16.39 -22.03 -12.01
CA CYS A 41 15.14 -21.41 -12.42
C CYS A 41 15.28 -21.00 -13.89
N PHE A 42 14.86 -21.90 -14.79
CA PHE A 42 14.78 -21.63 -16.23
C PHE A 42 13.69 -20.59 -16.60
N ARG A 43 13.01 -19.97 -15.62
CA ARG A 43 11.94 -18.99 -15.84
C ARG A 43 12.16 -17.76 -14.98
N ARG A 44 11.92 -16.57 -15.54
CA ARG A 44 11.88 -15.33 -14.75
C ARG A 44 10.67 -15.35 -13.80
N PRO A 45 10.74 -14.76 -12.60
CA PRO A 45 9.58 -14.63 -11.71
C PRO A 45 8.40 -13.95 -12.39
N TYR A 46 7.19 -14.47 -12.21
CA TYR A 46 5.96 -13.87 -12.72
C TYR A 46 5.51 -12.71 -11.83
N THR A 47 5.54 -11.49 -12.37
CA THR A 47 5.22 -10.26 -11.63
C THR A 47 3.90 -9.67 -12.08
N SER A 48 2.96 -9.54 -11.14
CA SER A 48 1.63 -8.96 -11.40
C SER A 48 1.48 -7.61 -10.69
N VAL A 49 0.82 -6.66 -11.33
CA VAL A 49 0.44 -5.37 -10.71
C VAL A 49 -1.08 -5.38 -10.48
N LEU A 50 -1.52 -5.03 -9.28
CA LEU A 50 -2.94 -4.84 -8.96
C LEU A 50 -3.20 -3.37 -8.65
N ILE A 51 -4.05 -2.74 -9.45
CA ILE A 51 -4.41 -1.32 -9.34
C ILE A 51 -5.90 -1.21 -9.02
N VAL A 52 -6.24 -0.52 -7.94
CA VAL A 52 -7.59 -0.02 -7.66
C VAL A 52 -7.49 1.46 -7.33
N PRO A 53 -7.84 2.37 -8.26
CA PRO A 53 -7.65 3.79 -8.04
C PRO A 53 -8.35 4.27 -6.76
N THR A 54 -7.70 5.18 -6.08
CA THR A 54 -8.19 5.73 -4.81
C THR A 54 -9.27 6.78 -5.08
N GLY A 55 -10.35 6.77 -4.30
CA GLY A 55 -11.39 7.80 -4.38
C GLY A 55 -12.32 7.70 -5.59
N VAL A 56 -12.45 6.52 -6.22
CA VAL A 56 -13.35 6.32 -7.38
C VAL A 56 -14.53 5.38 -7.10
N GLY A 57 -14.70 4.94 -5.85
CA GLY A 57 -15.84 4.09 -5.46
C GLY A 57 -15.86 2.72 -6.13
N ALA A 58 -14.70 2.07 -6.25
CA ALA A 58 -14.60 0.76 -6.88
C ALA A 58 -15.46 -0.30 -6.17
N ALA A 59 -16.14 -1.16 -6.95
CA ALA A 59 -16.95 -2.26 -6.41
C ALA A 59 -16.12 -3.29 -5.60
N VAL A 60 -14.80 -3.34 -5.80
CA VAL A 60 -13.81 -3.99 -4.94
C VAL A 60 -12.57 -3.10 -4.83
N GLY A 61 -12.17 -2.75 -3.60
CA GLY A 61 -11.08 -1.81 -3.28
C GLY A 61 -11.54 -0.37 -3.14
N GLY A 62 -12.85 -0.13 -3.06
CA GLY A 62 -13.44 1.17 -2.75
C GLY A 62 -13.59 1.43 -1.24
N PHE A 63 -13.36 0.42 -0.39
CA PHE A 63 -13.46 0.51 1.06
C PHE A 63 -12.18 -0.02 1.72
N ALA A 64 -11.84 0.47 2.92
CA ALA A 64 -10.58 0.09 3.53
C ALA A 64 -10.50 -1.43 3.79
N GLY A 65 -9.68 -2.11 2.98
CA GLY A 65 -9.36 -3.53 3.13
C GLY A 65 -10.18 -4.50 2.30
N ASP A 66 -11.20 -4.05 1.57
CA ASP A 66 -12.08 -4.97 0.83
C ASP A 66 -11.43 -5.56 -0.44
N ALA A 67 -10.34 -4.95 -0.94
CA ALA A 67 -9.48 -5.52 -1.98
C ALA A 67 -8.36 -6.45 -1.47
N LEU A 68 -8.10 -6.50 -0.16
CA LEU A 68 -7.03 -7.33 0.40
C LEU A 68 -7.21 -8.83 0.08
N PRO A 69 -8.42 -9.42 0.09
CA PRO A 69 -8.63 -10.80 -0.38
C PRO A 69 -8.27 -11.03 -1.85
N VAL A 70 -8.46 -10.02 -2.72
CA VAL A 70 -8.08 -10.09 -4.13
C VAL A 70 -6.56 -10.05 -4.26
N ALA A 71 -5.89 -9.15 -3.55
CA ALA A 71 -4.43 -9.10 -3.52
C ALA A 71 -3.83 -10.44 -3.04
N ARG A 72 -4.39 -11.05 -1.99
CA ARG A 72 -3.98 -12.37 -1.48
C ARG A 72 -4.17 -13.48 -2.50
N THR A 73 -5.26 -13.43 -3.27
CA THR A 73 -5.52 -14.39 -4.35
C THR A 73 -4.47 -14.26 -5.45
N LEU A 74 -4.17 -13.02 -5.87
CA LEU A 74 -3.16 -12.76 -6.88
C LEU A 74 -1.75 -13.17 -6.41
N ALA A 75 -1.45 -12.93 -5.14
CA ALA A 75 -0.20 -13.34 -4.50
C ALA A 75 -0.04 -14.87 -4.39
N ALA A 76 -1.13 -15.64 -4.40
CA ALA A 76 -1.07 -17.09 -4.40
C ALA A 76 -0.72 -17.71 -5.77
N VAL A 77 -0.82 -16.93 -6.85
CA VAL A 77 -0.59 -17.37 -8.24
C VAL A 77 0.51 -16.59 -8.96
N SER A 78 1.12 -15.60 -8.30
CA SER A 78 2.22 -14.78 -8.83
C SER A 78 3.45 -14.93 -7.94
N ASP A 79 4.65 -14.89 -8.53
CA ASP A 79 5.89 -14.89 -7.75
C ASP A 79 6.13 -13.53 -7.06
N CYS A 80 5.62 -12.45 -7.65
CA CYS A 80 5.64 -11.10 -7.08
C CYS A 80 4.33 -10.37 -7.41
N VAL A 81 3.79 -9.65 -6.43
CA VAL A 81 2.66 -8.72 -6.61
C VAL A 81 3.10 -7.32 -6.27
N ILE A 82 2.81 -6.36 -7.12
CA ILE A 82 3.00 -4.93 -6.85
C ILE A 82 1.60 -4.32 -6.67
N SER A 83 1.37 -3.67 -5.54
CA SER A 83 0.11 -2.95 -5.32
C SER A 83 0.32 -1.79 -4.36
N HIS A 84 -0.72 -1.02 -4.11
CA HIS A 84 -0.62 0.27 -3.45
C HIS A 84 -1.43 0.33 -2.15
N PRO A 85 -1.21 1.34 -1.29
CA PRO A 85 -1.87 1.48 0.00
C PRO A 85 -3.37 1.19 0.00
N ASN A 86 -4.14 1.79 -0.93
CA ASN A 86 -5.59 1.61 -1.01
C ASN A 86 -6.05 0.13 -1.17
N VAL A 87 -5.23 -0.75 -1.74
CA VAL A 87 -5.55 -2.20 -1.84
C VAL A 87 -5.13 -2.96 -0.59
N LEU A 88 -4.01 -2.56 0.03
CA LEU A 88 -3.31 -3.34 1.04
C LEU A 88 -3.67 -2.93 2.48
N ASN A 89 -4.17 -1.71 2.66
CA ASN A 89 -4.56 -1.15 3.94
C ASN A 89 -5.99 -1.54 4.30
N ALA A 90 -6.23 -1.94 5.56
CA ALA A 90 -7.55 -2.30 6.08
C ALA A 90 -7.75 -1.71 7.48
N ALA A 91 -7.51 -0.41 7.62
CA ALA A 91 -7.54 0.33 8.87
C ALA A 91 -6.61 -0.24 9.96
N MET A 92 -7.14 -0.96 10.96
CA MET A 92 -6.30 -1.67 11.94
C MET A 92 -5.84 -3.06 11.48
N LEU A 93 -6.49 -3.61 10.46
CA LEU A 93 -6.21 -4.93 9.93
C LEU A 93 -5.14 -4.81 8.84
N TYR A 94 -4.27 -5.81 8.77
CA TYR A 94 -3.33 -6.00 7.68
C TYR A 94 -3.02 -7.49 7.56
N TRP A 95 -2.57 -7.93 6.39
CA TRP A 95 -2.21 -9.32 6.16
C TRP A 95 -0.77 -9.43 5.65
N PRO A 96 0.13 -10.14 6.35
CA PRO A 96 1.49 -10.36 5.86
C PRO A 96 1.48 -11.12 4.53
N MET A 97 2.03 -10.51 3.49
CA MET A 97 2.19 -11.10 2.16
C MET A 97 3.65 -10.95 1.73
N PRO A 98 4.49 -12.00 1.88
CA PRO A 98 5.94 -11.90 1.71
C PRO A 98 6.38 -11.61 0.26
N ASN A 99 5.52 -11.89 -0.72
CA ASN A 99 5.74 -11.64 -2.14
C ASN A 99 4.96 -10.44 -2.66
N THR A 100 4.54 -9.51 -1.80
CA THR A 100 3.83 -8.28 -2.21
C THR A 100 4.64 -7.03 -1.87
N LEU A 101 4.80 -6.15 -2.86
CA LEU A 101 5.45 -4.86 -2.74
C LEU A 101 4.42 -3.75 -2.55
N TYR A 102 4.59 -2.98 -1.47
CA TYR A 102 3.74 -1.86 -1.08
C TYR A 102 4.24 -0.56 -1.73
N VAL A 103 3.64 -0.16 -2.84
CA VAL A 103 4.12 0.94 -3.69
C VAL A 103 3.06 2.03 -3.77
N GLU A 104 3.42 3.24 -3.35
CA GLU A 104 2.54 4.41 -3.44
C GLU A 104 2.14 4.71 -4.91
N GLY A 105 0.96 5.28 -5.14
CA GLY A 105 0.37 5.43 -6.49
C GLY A 105 1.24 6.25 -7.46
N TYR A 106 1.79 7.39 -7.02
CA TYR A 106 2.69 8.17 -7.87
C TYR A 106 3.99 7.42 -8.15
N ALA A 107 4.54 6.72 -7.15
CA ALA A 107 5.70 5.84 -7.37
C ALA A 107 5.40 4.73 -8.38
N LEU A 108 4.19 4.16 -8.35
CA LEU A 108 3.75 3.15 -9.30
C LEU A 108 3.69 3.71 -10.73
N ASP A 109 3.20 4.94 -10.90
CA ASP A 109 3.22 5.62 -12.20
C ASP A 109 4.67 5.82 -12.71
N ARG A 110 5.57 6.33 -11.85
CA ARG A 110 6.99 6.51 -12.22
C ARG A 110 7.69 5.19 -12.52
N PHE A 111 7.33 4.12 -11.82
CA PHE A 111 7.80 2.77 -12.08
C PHE A 111 7.30 2.28 -13.44
N ALA A 112 6.01 2.39 -13.73
CA ALA A 112 5.41 1.97 -15.00
C ALA A 112 6.01 2.70 -16.21
N GLU A 113 6.32 4.00 -16.06
CA GLU A 113 7.05 4.79 -17.07
C GLU A 113 8.51 4.34 -17.29
N GLY A 114 9.04 3.43 -16.46
CA GLY A 114 10.45 3.02 -16.47
C GLY A 114 11.41 4.12 -15.99
N SER A 115 10.89 5.14 -15.29
CA SER A 115 11.70 6.20 -14.70
C SER A 115 12.35 5.74 -13.39
N TRP A 116 11.62 4.94 -12.61
CA TRP A 116 12.04 4.39 -11.33
C TRP A 116 12.08 2.86 -11.40
N ALA A 117 12.95 2.28 -10.58
CA ALA A 117 12.96 0.86 -10.26
C ALA A 117 12.60 0.67 -8.78
N LEU A 118 12.06 -0.49 -8.44
CA LEU A 118 11.71 -0.85 -7.08
C LEU A 118 12.81 -1.72 -6.50
N GLN A 119 13.38 -1.31 -5.37
CA GLN A 119 14.35 -2.08 -4.62
C GLN A 119 13.68 -2.67 -3.38
N PRO A 120 13.37 -3.98 -3.36
CA PRO A 120 12.89 -4.65 -2.15
C PRO A 120 13.89 -4.45 -1.00
N VAL A 121 13.35 -4.31 0.21
CA VAL A 121 14.15 -4.12 1.43
C VAL A 121 13.75 -5.15 2.46
N HIS A 122 14.67 -5.47 3.36
CA HIS A 122 14.34 -6.30 4.51
C HIS A 122 13.49 -5.55 5.53
N GLN A 123 13.82 -4.27 5.78
CA GLN A 123 13.15 -3.43 6.75
C GLN A 123 13.52 -1.95 6.51
N ASN A 124 12.52 -1.06 6.57
CA ASN A 124 12.69 0.40 6.53
C ASN A 124 12.86 0.99 7.93
N LYS A 125 13.28 2.26 8.01
CA LYS A 125 13.15 3.12 9.20
C LYS A 125 11.97 4.05 8.96
N VAL A 126 10.87 3.81 9.66
CA VAL A 126 9.61 4.55 9.44
C VAL A 126 9.54 5.76 10.37
N GLY A 127 9.41 6.95 9.80
CA GLY A 127 9.13 8.19 10.53
C GLY A 127 7.64 8.53 10.49
N LEU A 128 7.14 9.16 11.55
CA LEU A 128 5.73 9.54 11.68
C LEU A 128 5.56 11.06 11.67
N VAL A 129 4.83 11.61 10.70
CA VAL A 129 4.41 13.02 10.72
C VAL A 129 2.99 13.10 11.27
N LEU A 130 2.78 13.97 12.26
CA LEU A 130 1.48 14.29 12.82
C LEU A 130 1.14 15.73 12.50
N ASP A 131 -0.01 15.96 11.89
CA ASP A 131 -0.54 17.29 11.68
C ASP A 131 -0.80 18.00 13.03
N SER A 132 -0.31 19.23 13.17
CA SER A 132 -0.54 20.07 14.36
C SER A 132 -2.01 20.44 14.54
N GLY A 133 -2.83 20.34 13.49
CA GLY A 133 -4.29 20.50 13.56
C GLY A 133 -5.02 19.37 14.29
N ILE A 134 -4.36 18.24 14.56
CA ILE A 134 -4.97 17.10 15.26
C ILE A 134 -5.14 17.44 16.75
N GLU A 135 -6.34 17.24 17.27
CA GLU A 135 -6.70 17.38 18.68
C GLU A 135 -5.84 16.48 19.58
N GLU A 136 -5.63 16.90 20.84
CA GLU A 136 -4.71 16.20 21.76
C GLU A 136 -5.04 14.72 21.96
N ASP A 137 -6.32 14.39 22.16
CA ASP A 137 -6.77 13.01 22.35
C ASP A 137 -6.59 12.17 21.08
N LEU A 138 -6.90 12.73 19.90
CA LEU A 138 -6.69 12.04 18.63
C LEU A 138 -5.20 11.80 18.40
N ARG A 139 -4.36 12.79 18.70
CA ARG A 139 -2.90 12.70 18.58
C ARG A 139 -2.32 11.64 19.50
N LEU A 140 -2.75 11.61 20.76
CA LEU A 140 -2.34 10.61 21.74
C LEU A 140 -2.66 9.20 21.26
N ARG A 141 -3.84 8.98 20.68
CA ARG A 141 -4.21 7.67 20.11
C ARG A 141 -3.27 7.24 18.98
N ARG A 142 -2.79 8.15 18.12
CA ARG A 142 -1.82 7.82 17.05
C ARG A 142 -0.44 7.50 17.60
N LEU A 143 0.00 8.21 18.64
CA LEU A 143 1.24 7.86 19.36
C LEU A 143 1.14 6.48 20.02
N GLN A 144 -0.01 6.15 20.63
CA GLN A 144 -0.26 4.82 21.19
C GLN A 144 -0.27 3.72 20.11
N VAL A 145 -0.76 4.01 18.90
CA VAL A 145 -0.65 3.08 17.77
C VAL A 145 0.82 2.86 17.39
N ALA A 146 1.64 3.90 17.33
CA ALA A 146 3.07 3.76 17.06
C ALA A 146 3.79 2.92 18.13
N ASP A 147 3.50 3.17 19.41
CA ASP A 147 4.03 2.37 20.53
C ASP A 147 3.55 0.92 20.48
N ALA A 148 2.27 0.68 20.19
CA ALA A 148 1.70 -0.66 20.05
C ALA A 148 2.27 -1.42 18.85
N ALA A 149 2.47 -0.75 17.72
CA ALA A 149 3.12 -1.31 16.53
C ALA A 149 4.57 -1.71 16.81
N ARG A 150 5.32 -0.88 17.54
CA ARG A 150 6.69 -1.20 17.97
C ARG A 150 6.71 -2.40 18.92
N ALA A 151 5.87 -2.39 19.94
CA ALA A 151 5.90 -3.38 21.02
C ALA A 151 5.31 -4.75 20.61
N SER A 152 4.21 -4.75 19.86
CA SER A 152 3.45 -5.98 19.55
C SER A 152 3.81 -6.57 18.19
N LEU A 153 4.12 -5.72 17.21
CA LEU A 153 4.37 -6.14 15.83
C LEU A 153 5.87 -6.06 15.45
N GLY A 154 6.70 -5.44 16.30
CA GLY A 154 8.12 -5.25 16.03
C GLY A 154 8.41 -4.28 14.87
N LEU A 155 7.48 -3.36 14.58
CA LEU A 155 7.62 -2.45 13.44
C LEU A 155 8.66 -1.36 13.71
N PRO A 156 9.44 -0.96 12.69
CA PRO A 156 10.61 -0.09 12.82
C PRO A 156 10.24 1.40 12.81
N VAL A 157 9.27 1.81 13.64
CA VAL A 157 8.88 3.21 13.78
C VAL A 157 9.89 3.90 14.69
N VAL A 158 10.68 4.85 14.18
CA VAL A 158 11.85 5.38 14.90
C VAL A 158 11.56 6.68 15.64
N GLU A 159 10.95 7.65 14.95
CA GLU A 159 10.72 9.01 15.44
C GLU A 159 9.42 9.57 14.90
N TYR A 160 8.88 10.58 15.59
CA TYR A 160 7.77 11.36 15.08
C TYR A 160 8.06 12.85 15.10
N ILE A 161 7.37 13.61 14.27
CA ILE A 161 7.41 15.07 14.24
C ILE A 161 6.00 15.62 14.09
N VAL A 162 5.75 16.78 14.69
CA VAL A 162 4.51 17.52 14.51
C VAL A 162 4.77 18.65 13.50
N THR A 163 3.86 18.84 12.55
CA THR A 163 3.94 19.93 11.56
C THR A 163 3.94 21.30 12.26
N ASP A 164 4.59 22.32 11.69
CA ASP A 164 4.70 23.64 12.32
C ASP A 164 3.47 24.54 12.10
N ALA A 165 2.61 24.17 11.16
CA ALA A 165 1.27 24.72 10.94
C ALA A 165 0.26 23.60 10.58
N PRO A 166 -1.03 23.77 10.92
CA PRO A 166 -2.08 22.81 10.56
C PRO A 166 -2.15 22.60 9.05
N LEU A 167 -2.40 21.39 8.57
CA LEU A 167 -2.41 21.14 7.12
C LEU A 167 -3.62 21.72 6.39
N GLU A 168 -4.70 22.03 7.12
CA GLU A 168 -5.93 22.64 6.59
C GLU A 168 -6.52 21.85 5.42
N ILE A 169 -6.79 20.56 5.65
CA ILE A 169 -7.35 19.65 4.66
C ILE A 169 -8.78 20.06 4.29
N LYS A 170 -9.08 20.04 2.99
CA LYS A 170 -10.43 20.23 2.43
C LYS A 170 -10.73 19.12 1.45
N THR A 171 -11.93 18.55 1.52
CA THR A 171 -12.40 17.44 0.67
C THR A 171 -13.66 17.85 -0.09
N TRP A 172 -13.85 17.32 -1.30
CA TRP A 172 -15.08 17.44 -2.08
C TRP A 172 -15.14 16.38 -3.18
N PHE A 173 -16.34 16.10 -3.71
CA PHE A 173 -16.50 15.29 -4.92
C PHE A 173 -16.31 16.14 -6.18
N ASP A 174 -15.62 15.61 -7.17
CA ASP A 174 -15.51 16.23 -8.49
C ASP A 174 -16.90 16.23 -9.16
N PRO A 175 -17.46 17.41 -9.52
CA PRO A 175 -18.83 17.49 -10.04
C PRO A 175 -19.00 16.88 -11.44
N LYS A 176 -17.92 16.58 -12.16
CA LYS A 176 -17.97 16.00 -13.51
C LYS A 176 -17.94 14.48 -13.48
N CYS A 177 -17.13 13.89 -12.61
CA CYS A 177 -16.89 12.44 -12.59
C CYS A 177 -17.23 11.76 -11.26
N GLY A 178 -17.58 12.49 -10.21
CA GLY A 178 -18.00 11.93 -8.93
C GLY A 178 -16.87 11.36 -8.06
N LYS A 179 -15.62 11.39 -8.52
CA LYS A 179 -14.47 10.95 -7.71
C LYS A 179 -14.21 11.91 -6.54
N SER A 180 -13.70 11.41 -5.43
CA SER A 180 -13.26 12.28 -4.34
C SER A 180 -11.93 12.95 -4.65
N THR A 181 -11.80 14.19 -4.19
CA THR A 181 -10.61 15.01 -4.37
C THR A 181 -10.55 16.09 -3.27
N GLY A 182 -9.54 16.94 -3.31
CA GLY A 182 -9.48 18.06 -2.40
C GLY A 182 -8.20 18.87 -2.45
N SER A 183 -7.84 19.49 -1.33
CA SER A 183 -6.61 20.27 -1.20
C SER A 183 -5.97 20.19 0.19
N VAL A 184 -4.65 20.42 0.19
CA VAL A 184 -3.82 20.60 1.38
C VAL A 184 -3.42 22.08 1.44
N GLY A 185 -3.85 22.82 2.46
CA GLY A 185 -3.58 24.25 2.59
C GLY A 185 -2.08 24.53 2.81
N ASN A 186 -1.54 24.04 3.93
CA ASN A 186 -0.14 24.30 4.32
C ASN A 186 0.78 23.12 3.93
N SER A 187 0.86 22.85 2.62
CA SER A 187 1.68 21.76 2.07
C SER A 187 3.19 21.92 2.33
N ASP A 188 3.67 23.14 2.47
CA ASP A 188 5.05 23.48 2.83
C ASP A 188 5.41 23.05 4.26
N SER A 189 4.47 23.17 5.21
CA SER A 189 4.58 22.67 6.59
C SER A 189 4.79 21.16 6.63
N LEU A 190 4.03 20.42 5.80
CA LEU A 190 4.22 18.98 5.61
C LEU A 190 5.63 18.67 5.07
N LEU A 191 6.05 19.33 4.00
CA LEU A 191 7.35 19.09 3.38
C LEU A 191 8.51 19.39 4.34
N ARG A 192 8.46 20.49 5.11
CA ARG A 192 9.47 20.78 6.14
C ARG A 192 9.57 19.70 7.22
N ALA A 193 8.42 19.17 7.65
CA ALA A 193 8.38 18.11 8.65
C ALA A 193 9.02 16.82 8.12
N VAL A 194 8.70 16.44 6.88
CA VAL A 194 9.31 15.27 6.22
C VAL A 194 10.80 15.48 5.99
N ASP A 195 11.21 16.64 5.47
CA ASP A 195 12.62 16.98 5.25
C ASP A 195 13.44 16.83 6.54
N THR A 196 12.86 17.26 7.67
CA THR A 196 13.50 17.09 8.98
C THR A 196 13.72 15.61 9.31
N LEU A 197 12.71 14.75 9.16
CA LEU A 197 12.84 13.31 9.44
C LEU A 197 13.87 12.63 8.53
N VAL A 198 13.85 12.97 7.24
CA VAL A 198 14.75 12.35 6.25
C VAL A 198 16.19 12.78 6.50
N ASN A 199 16.44 14.08 6.63
CA ASN A 199 17.81 14.61 6.68
C ASN A 199 18.45 14.57 8.08
N HIS A 200 17.66 14.61 9.15
CA HIS A 200 18.19 14.63 10.52
C HIS A 200 18.06 13.29 11.25
N SER A 201 17.09 12.45 10.87
CA SER A 201 16.78 11.20 11.56
C SER A 201 17.05 9.94 10.73
N ASP A 202 17.55 10.11 9.49
CA ASP A 202 17.86 9.02 8.56
C ASP A 202 16.65 8.08 8.34
N VAL A 203 15.44 8.67 8.32
CA VAL A 203 14.20 7.99 7.98
C VAL A 203 14.15 7.75 6.48
N ASN A 204 13.75 6.55 6.07
CA ASN A 204 13.65 6.17 4.65
C ASN A 204 12.24 5.71 4.23
N ALA A 205 11.24 5.83 5.10
CA ALA A 205 9.83 5.68 4.78
C ALA A 205 8.98 6.54 5.73
N VAL A 206 7.89 7.14 5.26
CA VAL A 206 7.13 8.13 6.05
C VAL A 206 5.66 7.79 6.12
N ALA A 207 5.14 7.68 7.33
CA ALA A 207 3.71 7.67 7.60
C ALA A 207 3.25 9.09 7.95
N VAL A 208 2.15 9.56 7.36
CA VAL A 208 1.58 10.88 7.68
C VAL A 208 0.17 10.74 8.19
N VAL A 209 -0.11 11.41 9.31
CA VAL A 209 -1.45 11.55 9.85
C VAL A 209 -1.88 13.00 9.72
N ALA A 210 -2.91 13.25 8.93
CA ALA A 210 -3.47 14.60 8.71
C ALA A 210 -4.83 14.74 9.38
N ARG A 211 -5.16 15.91 9.94
CA ARG A 211 -6.52 16.18 10.43
C ARG A 211 -7.42 16.46 9.22
N PHE A 212 -8.41 15.60 9.00
CA PHE A 212 -9.45 15.80 7.99
C PHE A 212 -10.59 16.64 8.59
N PRO A 213 -11.45 17.29 7.79
CA PRO A 213 -12.68 17.87 8.31
C PRO A 213 -13.60 16.78 8.87
N ASP A 214 -14.52 17.16 9.77
CA ASP A 214 -15.58 16.25 10.19
C ASP A 214 -16.63 16.18 9.07
N ASP A 215 -17.06 14.98 8.71
CA ASP A 215 -17.94 14.74 7.57
C ASP A 215 -19.35 15.33 7.77
N ASP A 216 -20.02 15.64 6.66
CA ASP A 216 -21.47 15.76 6.65
C ASP A 216 -22.08 14.37 6.94
N PRO A 217 -23.01 14.24 7.91
CA PRO A 217 -23.61 12.96 8.27
C PRO A 217 -24.19 12.19 7.06
N GLU A 218 -24.77 12.88 6.08
CA GLU A 218 -25.42 12.22 4.94
C GLU A 218 -24.44 11.51 4.01
N ASP A 219 -23.28 12.14 3.74
CA ASP A 219 -22.23 11.55 2.89
C ASP A 219 -21.50 10.41 3.62
N SER A 220 -21.28 10.57 4.94
CA SER A 220 -20.60 9.58 5.78
C SER A 220 -21.42 8.29 5.95
N ASP A 221 -22.75 8.42 6.15
CA ASP A 221 -23.62 7.26 6.38
C ASP A 221 -23.75 6.38 5.12
N CYS A 222 -23.82 6.98 3.92
CA CYS A 222 -23.87 6.23 2.67
C CYS A 222 -22.61 5.35 2.50
N TYR A 223 -21.42 5.91 2.75
CA TYR A 223 -20.16 5.19 2.70
C TYR A 223 -20.10 4.04 3.72
N ARG A 224 -20.50 4.30 4.96
CA ARG A 224 -20.50 3.27 6.01
C ARG A 224 -21.45 2.12 5.72
N GLU A 225 -22.53 2.36 5.00
CA GLU A 225 -23.43 1.33 4.47
C GLU A 225 -22.89 0.59 3.23
N GLY A 226 -21.65 0.85 2.81
CA GLY A 226 -20.99 0.19 1.69
C GLY A 226 -21.39 0.73 0.32
N LYS A 227 -21.82 2.01 0.25
CA LYS A 227 -22.27 2.67 -0.97
C LYS A 227 -21.46 3.94 -1.24
N GLY A 228 -21.38 4.37 -2.50
CA GLY A 228 -20.76 5.63 -2.85
C GLY A 228 -19.23 5.60 -2.81
N VAL A 229 -18.64 6.79 -2.72
CA VAL A 229 -17.20 7.05 -2.84
C VAL A 229 -16.68 7.55 -1.50
N ASP A 230 -15.54 7.04 -1.05
CA ASP A 230 -14.83 7.60 0.11
C ASP A 230 -14.41 9.05 -0.16
N LEU A 231 -14.96 9.99 0.59
CA LEU A 231 -14.69 11.42 0.46
C LEU A 231 -13.24 11.79 0.85
N LEU A 232 -12.61 11.02 1.75
CA LEU A 232 -11.27 11.32 2.28
C LEU A 232 -10.17 10.85 1.31
N ALA A 233 -10.41 9.72 0.65
CA ALA A 233 -9.47 8.99 -0.20
C ALA A 233 -8.71 9.86 -1.23
N GLY A 234 -9.38 10.84 -1.84
CA GLY A 234 -8.73 11.72 -2.82
C GLY A 234 -7.59 12.57 -2.25
N VAL A 235 -7.77 13.19 -1.07
CA VAL A 235 -6.74 14.05 -0.47
C VAL A 235 -5.65 13.23 0.20
N GLU A 236 -6.03 12.12 0.78
CA GLU A 236 -5.16 11.04 1.22
C GLU A 236 -4.09 10.67 0.15
N ALA A 237 -4.52 10.42 -1.09
CA ALA A 237 -3.61 10.21 -2.22
C ALA A 237 -2.74 11.46 -2.53
N ILE A 238 -3.32 12.67 -2.50
CA ILE A 238 -2.56 13.93 -2.73
C ILE A 238 -1.42 14.09 -1.72
N ILE A 239 -1.65 13.79 -0.44
CA ILE A 239 -0.65 13.92 0.64
C ILE A 239 0.54 13.01 0.38
N SER A 240 0.29 11.72 0.14
CA SER A 240 1.36 10.74 -0.10
C SER A 240 2.08 11.00 -1.44
N HIS A 241 1.35 11.35 -2.51
CA HIS A 241 1.93 11.77 -3.79
C HIS A 241 2.92 12.93 -3.63
N LEU A 242 2.55 13.97 -2.87
CA LEU A 242 3.39 15.15 -2.67
C LEU A 242 4.74 14.77 -2.04
N ILE A 243 4.72 13.89 -1.04
CA ILE A 243 5.91 13.42 -0.33
C ILE A 243 6.78 12.55 -1.24
N VAL A 244 6.19 11.57 -1.89
CA VAL A 244 6.92 10.65 -2.78
C VAL A 244 7.54 11.41 -3.94
N LYS A 245 6.83 12.38 -4.51
CA LYS A 245 7.35 13.22 -5.60
C LYS A 245 8.57 14.03 -5.19
N GLU A 246 8.54 14.64 -4.01
CA GLU A 246 9.63 15.49 -3.52
C GLU A 246 10.84 14.67 -3.06
N PHE A 247 10.60 13.73 -2.13
CA PHE A 247 11.66 13.02 -1.41
C PHE A 247 12.07 11.69 -2.04
N LYS A 248 11.24 11.12 -2.93
CA LYS A 248 11.49 9.83 -3.60
C LYS A 248 11.72 8.65 -2.64
N ILE A 249 11.03 8.68 -1.51
CA ILE A 249 10.99 7.59 -0.53
C ILE A 249 9.55 7.10 -0.38
N PRO A 250 9.32 5.85 0.08
CA PRO A 250 7.98 5.36 0.38
C PRO A 250 7.24 6.25 1.36
N ALA A 251 6.00 6.59 1.03
CA ALA A 251 5.10 7.27 1.94
C ALA A 251 3.68 6.74 1.83
N ALA A 252 2.96 6.80 2.94
CA ALA A 252 1.54 6.50 3.01
C ALA A 252 0.89 7.32 4.12
N HIS A 253 -0.43 7.45 4.05
CA HIS A 253 -1.18 8.34 4.89
C HIS A 253 -2.19 7.55 5.75
N ALA A 254 -2.65 8.18 6.83
CA ALA A 254 -3.83 7.79 7.58
C ALA A 254 -4.62 9.06 7.95
N PRO A 255 -5.96 9.05 7.92
CA PRO A 255 -6.74 10.21 8.30
C PRO A 255 -6.87 10.27 9.83
N ALA A 256 -6.80 11.48 10.37
CA ALA A 256 -7.30 11.79 11.69
C ALA A 256 -8.70 12.38 11.57
N VAL A 257 -9.69 11.55 11.88
CA VAL A 257 -11.11 11.91 12.01
C VAL A 257 -11.60 11.53 13.40
N LEU A 258 -12.68 12.17 13.84
CA LEU A 258 -13.41 11.75 15.03
C LEU A 258 -14.06 10.37 14.77
N PRO A 259 -14.00 9.44 15.74
CA PRO A 259 -14.70 8.17 15.59
C PRO A 259 -16.21 8.44 15.46
N PRO A 260 -16.87 7.90 14.43
CA PRO A 260 -18.30 8.07 14.27
C PRO A 260 -19.07 7.32 15.38
N PRO A 261 -20.33 7.68 15.64
CA PRO A 261 -21.17 6.92 16.57
C PRO A 261 -21.37 5.49 16.05
N LEU A 262 -21.49 4.53 16.97
CA LEU A 262 -21.74 3.13 16.65
C LEU A 262 -23.04 2.99 15.83
N SER A 263 -22.97 2.27 14.70
CA SER A 263 -24.12 2.03 13.83
C SER A 263 -24.32 0.53 13.57
N PRO A 264 -25.56 0.01 13.62
CA PRO A 264 -25.87 -1.37 13.26
C PRO A 264 -25.97 -1.59 11.73
N LEU A 265 -25.92 -0.51 10.94
CA LEU A 265 -26.09 -0.54 9.48
C LEU A 265 -24.77 -0.63 8.72
N VAL A 266 -23.64 -0.71 9.43
CA VAL A 266 -22.30 -0.75 8.82
C VAL A 266 -22.17 -1.98 7.92
N SER A 267 -21.74 -1.75 6.69
CA SER A 267 -21.43 -2.81 5.72
C SER A 267 -20.20 -3.60 6.17
N PRO A 268 -20.17 -4.93 5.94
CA PRO A 268 -18.96 -5.72 6.13
C PRO A 268 -17.72 -5.18 5.40
N ARG A 269 -17.90 -4.42 4.31
CA ARG A 269 -16.81 -3.80 3.54
C ARG A 269 -16.14 -2.63 4.27
N SER A 270 -16.87 -1.91 5.11
CA SER A 270 -16.38 -0.73 5.86
C SER A 270 -16.13 -1.04 7.34
N ALA A 271 -16.52 -2.22 7.81
CA ALA A 271 -16.45 -2.60 9.23
C ALA A 271 -15.03 -2.58 9.84
N ALA A 272 -13.98 -2.72 9.02
CA ALA A 272 -12.60 -2.60 9.48
C ALA A 272 -12.29 -1.21 10.06
N GLU A 273 -12.94 -0.18 9.54
CA GLU A 273 -12.76 1.22 9.93
C GLU A 273 -13.43 1.51 11.28
N GLU A 274 -14.56 0.87 11.58
CA GLU A 274 -15.27 1.00 12.87
C GLU A 274 -14.43 0.48 14.04
N ILE A 275 -13.80 -0.68 13.87
CA ILE A 275 -12.93 -1.26 14.91
C ILE A 275 -11.57 -0.56 14.96
N GLY A 276 -11.17 0.11 13.87
CA GLY A 276 -9.83 0.59 13.60
C GLY A 276 -9.71 2.04 13.15
N TYR A 277 -10.53 2.95 13.68
CA TYR A 277 -10.67 4.36 13.28
C TYR A 277 -9.40 5.25 13.36
N THR A 278 -8.25 4.68 13.71
CA THR A 278 -6.96 5.38 13.58
C THR A 278 -6.30 5.16 12.22
N PHE A 279 -6.68 4.09 11.50
CA PHE A 279 -6.19 3.66 10.17
C PHE A 279 -4.67 3.40 10.05
N LEU A 280 -3.89 3.83 11.04
CA LEU A 280 -2.45 3.86 11.05
C LEU A 280 -1.76 2.48 11.17
N PRO A 281 -2.31 1.44 11.82
CA PRO A 281 -1.58 0.16 11.96
C PRO A 281 -1.19 -0.49 10.63
N CYS A 282 -2.13 -0.53 9.66
CA CYS A 282 -1.86 -1.13 8.35
C CYS A 282 -0.84 -0.33 7.53
N VAL A 283 -0.86 1.00 7.65
CA VAL A 283 0.09 1.93 7.04
C VAL A 283 1.51 1.67 7.55
N LEU A 284 1.69 1.58 8.87
CA LEU A 284 2.99 1.29 9.47
C LEU A 284 3.49 -0.10 9.07
N ALA A 285 2.60 -1.10 9.00
CA ALA A 285 2.94 -2.45 8.57
C ALA A 285 3.39 -2.47 7.10
N GLY A 286 2.65 -1.81 6.20
CA GLY A 286 3.01 -1.71 4.78
C GLY A 286 4.34 -0.99 4.55
N LEU A 287 4.51 0.19 5.17
CA LEU A 287 5.73 0.98 5.06
C LEU A 287 6.97 0.29 5.64
N SER A 288 6.81 -0.63 6.59
CA SER A 288 7.93 -1.35 7.20
C SER A 288 8.77 -2.12 6.18
N ASN A 289 8.17 -2.60 5.08
CA ASN A 289 8.82 -3.38 4.03
C ASN A 289 8.58 -2.82 2.61
N ALA A 290 8.03 -1.60 2.49
CA ALA A 290 7.84 -0.95 1.20
C ALA A 290 9.18 -0.83 0.44
N PRO A 291 9.25 -1.18 -0.86
CA PRO A 291 10.49 -1.09 -1.61
C PRO A 291 10.95 0.36 -1.74
N GLN A 292 12.26 0.56 -1.75
CA GLN A 292 12.86 1.87 -2.03
C GLN A 292 12.82 2.19 -3.53
N TYR A 293 12.78 3.48 -3.87
CA TYR A 293 12.68 3.92 -5.26
C TYR A 293 14.06 4.31 -5.82
N VAL A 294 14.53 3.56 -6.80
CA VAL A 294 15.84 3.79 -7.43
C VAL A 294 15.64 4.54 -8.74
N THR A 295 16.26 5.71 -8.87
CA THR A 295 16.19 6.51 -10.10
C THR A 295 17.30 6.16 -11.07
N ARG A 296 16.99 6.08 -12.37
CA ARG A 296 17.94 5.68 -13.43
C ARG A 296 19.24 6.49 -13.48
N ARG A 297 19.26 7.71 -12.94
CA ARG A 297 20.45 8.59 -12.91
C ARG A 297 21.55 8.11 -11.93
N GLN A 298 21.24 7.22 -10.99
CA GLN A 298 22.20 6.71 -9.99
C GLN A 298 23.12 5.57 -10.51
N GLY A 299 23.03 5.21 -11.81
CA GLY A 299 24.14 4.65 -12.56
C GLY A 299 24.46 3.15 -12.41
N ILE A 300 23.95 2.44 -11.41
CA ILE A 300 24.03 0.97 -11.35
C ILE A 300 22.74 0.45 -10.71
N LEU A 301 21.83 -0.10 -11.52
CA LEU A 301 20.78 -0.94 -10.94
C LEU A 301 21.48 -2.19 -10.39
N GLY A 302 21.32 -2.45 -9.09
CA GLY A 302 21.71 -3.74 -8.52
C GLY A 302 20.92 -4.87 -9.18
N SER A 303 21.44 -6.09 -9.12
CA SER A 303 20.78 -7.29 -9.65
C SER A 303 19.40 -7.58 -9.05
N ASP A 304 19.07 -6.90 -7.95
CA ASP A 304 17.91 -7.23 -7.10
C ASP A 304 16.78 -6.20 -7.24
N CYS A 305 16.91 -5.22 -8.15
CA CYS A 305 15.85 -4.24 -8.43
C CYS A 305 14.86 -4.79 -9.46
N ILE A 306 13.58 -4.49 -9.26
CA ILE A 306 12.51 -4.77 -10.22
C ILE A 306 12.30 -3.53 -11.08
N VAL A 307 12.21 -3.72 -12.39
CA VAL A 307 11.93 -2.68 -13.38
C VAL A 307 10.59 -2.92 -14.07
N ALA A 308 10.06 -1.88 -14.74
CA ALA A 308 8.78 -1.96 -15.46
C ALA A 308 8.69 -3.16 -16.43
N GLY A 309 9.82 -3.50 -17.07
CA GLY A 309 9.89 -4.60 -18.04
C GLY A 309 9.80 -6.00 -17.43
N ASP A 310 9.89 -6.12 -16.10
CA ASP A 310 9.71 -7.38 -15.38
C ASP A 310 8.23 -7.70 -15.15
N VAL A 311 7.33 -6.73 -15.33
CA VAL A 311 5.89 -6.91 -15.14
C VAL A 311 5.30 -7.78 -16.25
N ASP A 312 4.58 -8.82 -15.87
CA ASP A 312 3.90 -9.76 -16.76
C ASP A 312 2.42 -9.42 -16.96
N SER A 313 1.74 -8.93 -15.92
CA SER A 313 0.33 -8.57 -15.99
C SER A 313 -0.02 -7.37 -15.13
N VAL A 314 -1.06 -6.64 -15.55
CA VAL A 314 -1.64 -5.51 -14.83
C VAL A 314 -3.15 -5.74 -14.74
N ILE A 315 -3.68 -5.78 -13.52
CA ILE A 315 -5.09 -6.03 -13.21
C ILE A 315 -5.71 -4.75 -12.65
N LEU A 316 -6.83 -4.30 -13.22
CA LEU A 316 -7.50 -3.07 -12.81
C LEU A 316 -9.02 -3.07 -13.12
N PRO A 317 -9.81 -2.16 -12.50
CA PRO A 317 -11.22 -1.93 -12.86
C PRO A 317 -11.41 -1.63 -14.36
N LYS A 318 -12.54 -2.03 -14.93
CA LYS A 318 -12.79 -1.89 -16.38
C LYS A 318 -12.81 -0.46 -16.89
N ASP A 319 -13.22 0.47 -16.04
CA ASP A 319 -13.53 1.86 -16.36
C ASP A 319 -12.50 2.82 -15.76
N SER A 320 -11.31 2.32 -15.41
CA SER A 320 -10.23 3.07 -14.74
C SER A 320 -8.89 3.02 -15.51
N CYS A 321 -8.92 2.85 -16.82
CA CYS A 321 -7.71 2.69 -17.63
C CYS A 321 -6.98 3.99 -17.97
N GLY A 322 -7.52 5.14 -17.58
CA GLY A 322 -7.01 6.48 -17.90
C GLY A 322 -5.83 6.94 -17.03
N GLY A 323 -5.47 6.18 -15.99
CA GLY A 323 -4.34 6.51 -15.11
C GLY A 323 -2.98 6.42 -15.81
N GLU A 324 -2.04 7.29 -15.42
CA GLU A 324 -0.72 7.40 -16.05
C GLU A 324 0.05 6.08 -16.06
N GLY A 325 0.06 5.35 -14.94
CA GLY A 325 0.72 4.04 -14.85
C GLY A 325 0.12 3.00 -15.81
N THR A 326 -1.20 2.93 -15.93
CA THR A 326 -1.87 2.04 -16.88
C THR A 326 -1.51 2.39 -18.31
N LEU A 327 -1.56 3.68 -18.66
CA LEU A 327 -1.20 4.17 -19.99
C LEU A 327 0.27 3.89 -20.31
N ALA A 328 1.17 4.02 -19.33
CA ALA A 328 2.59 3.72 -19.48
C ALA A 328 2.82 2.23 -19.75
N PHE A 329 2.18 1.33 -19.00
CA PHE A 329 2.24 -0.11 -19.25
C PHE A 329 1.66 -0.49 -20.62
N ALA A 330 0.53 0.08 -20.99
CA ALA A 330 -0.11 -0.19 -22.28
C ALA A 330 0.74 0.25 -23.49
N ARG A 331 1.52 1.33 -23.32
CA ARG A 331 2.43 1.89 -24.33
C ARG A 331 3.84 1.28 -24.30
N ALA A 332 4.11 0.36 -23.38
CA ALA A 332 5.41 -0.30 -23.28
C ALA A 332 5.78 -1.01 -24.60
N SER A 333 7.09 -1.15 -24.84
CA SER A 333 7.60 -1.83 -26.05
C SER A 333 7.08 -3.25 -26.14
N ARG A 334 6.70 -3.71 -27.35
CA ARG A 334 6.10 -5.05 -27.59
C ARG A 334 6.85 -6.23 -26.95
N LYS A 335 8.17 -6.14 -26.77
CA LYS A 335 8.97 -7.21 -26.13
C LYS A 335 8.75 -7.34 -24.61
N HIS A 336 8.25 -6.30 -23.96
CA HIS A 336 8.05 -6.22 -22.50
C HIS A 336 6.68 -5.58 -22.17
N LYS A 337 5.68 -5.76 -23.04
CA LYS A 337 4.33 -5.24 -22.82
C LYS A 337 3.60 -6.23 -21.89
N PRO A 338 3.20 -5.82 -20.68
CA PRO A 338 2.42 -6.71 -19.81
C PRO A 338 1.02 -6.95 -20.37
N LEU A 339 0.42 -8.06 -19.96
CA LEU A 339 -0.98 -8.36 -20.23
C LEU A 339 -1.87 -7.42 -19.38
N ILE A 340 -2.64 -6.56 -20.04
CA ILE A 340 -3.63 -5.72 -19.35
C ILE A 340 -4.92 -6.52 -19.18
N ILE A 341 -5.39 -6.63 -17.94
CA ILE A 341 -6.59 -7.40 -17.57
C ILE A 341 -7.56 -6.46 -16.87
N THR A 342 -8.69 -6.20 -17.51
CA THR A 342 -9.77 -5.41 -16.94
C THR A 342 -10.84 -6.29 -16.31
N VAL A 343 -11.29 -5.89 -15.12
CA VAL A 343 -12.27 -6.64 -14.34
C VAL A 343 -13.65 -6.03 -14.51
N GLU A 344 -14.54 -6.74 -15.20
CA GLU A 344 -15.83 -6.21 -15.66
C GLU A 344 -16.78 -5.85 -14.50
N GLU A 345 -16.73 -6.65 -13.43
CA GLU A 345 -17.57 -6.48 -12.24
C GLU A 345 -16.99 -5.45 -11.25
N ASN A 346 -15.73 -5.03 -11.43
CA ASN A 346 -15.14 -3.98 -10.62
C ASN A 346 -15.40 -2.63 -11.29
N GLU A 347 -16.62 -2.13 -11.14
CA GLU A 347 -17.05 -0.83 -11.70
C GLU A 347 -16.63 0.32 -10.76
N THR A 348 -16.44 1.50 -11.34
CA THR A 348 -16.12 2.74 -10.62
C THR A 348 -17.02 3.88 -11.11
N VAL A 349 -16.87 5.08 -10.54
CA VAL A 349 -17.54 6.30 -11.04
C VAL A 349 -16.91 6.88 -12.31
N LEU A 350 -15.79 6.32 -12.76
CA LEU A 350 -15.11 6.74 -13.98
C LEU A 350 -15.72 6.07 -15.22
N ASP A 351 -15.28 6.51 -16.40
CA ASP A 351 -15.70 5.97 -17.70
C ASP A 351 -14.46 5.79 -18.60
N ASP A 352 -13.33 5.46 -17.99
CA ASP A 352 -12.03 5.33 -18.65
C ASP A 352 -11.81 3.91 -19.18
N THR A 353 -12.58 3.50 -20.19
CA THR A 353 -12.51 2.13 -20.73
C THR A 353 -11.29 1.91 -21.65
N PRO A 354 -10.79 0.67 -21.80
CA PRO A 354 -9.66 0.36 -22.69
C PRO A 354 -9.81 0.92 -24.11
N ASP A 355 -11.01 0.81 -24.69
CA ASP A 355 -11.31 1.25 -26.06
C ASP A 355 -11.08 2.75 -26.25
N LYS A 356 -11.40 3.58 -25.25
CA LYS A 356 -11.20 5.04 -25.31
C LYS A 356 -9.73 5.43 -25.40
N PHE A 357 -8.84 4.59 -24.88
CA PHE A 357 -7.40 4.82 -24.87
C PHE A 357 -6.64 3.93 -25.87
N GLY A 358 -7.33 3.10 -26.65
CA GLY A 358 -6.73 2.16 -27.59
C GLY A 358 -5.87 1.09 -26.91
N ILE A 359 -6.27 0.66 -25.71
CA ILE A 359 -5.56 -0.34 -24.92
C ILE A 359 -6.09 -1.73 -25.28
N GLU A 360 -5.19 -2.60 -25.71
CA GLU A 360 -5.46 -4.02 -25.87
C GLU A 360 -5.52 -4.68 -24.48
N ALA A 361 -6.72 -4.96 -24.01
CA ALA A 361 -6.99 -5.57 -22.72
C ALA A 361 -7.81 -6.85 -22.86
N VAL A 362 -7.61 -7.78 -21.93
CA VAL A 362 -8.51 -8.92 -21.75
C VAL A 362 -9.65 -8.49 -20.83
N CYS A 363 -10.81 -8.23 -21.44
CA CYS A 363 -12.08 -8.02 -20.76
C CYS A 363 -12.79 -9.38 -20.66
N ASN A 364 -13.16 -9.85 -19.46
CA ASN A 364 -14.16 -10.93 -19.17
C ASN A 364 -13.93 -11.64 -17.81
N LEU A 365 -13.36 -10.96 -16.82
CA LEU A 365 -13.22 -11.52 -15.48
C LEU A 365 -14.44 -11.19 -14.61
N CYS A 366 -15.33 -12.18 -14.46
CA CYS A 366 -16.38 -12.19 -13.43
C CYS A 366 -15.75 -12.44 -12.04
N LEU A 367 -15.96 -11.53 -11.10
CA LEU A 367 -15.71 -11.68 -9.67
C LEU A 367 -16.95 -12.26 -8.95
N SER A 368 -17.58 -13.32 -9.46
CA SER A 368 -18.83 -13.79 -8.83
C SER A 368 -18.63 -14.17 -7.35
N SER A 369 -19.62 -13.80 -6.53
CA SER A 369 -19.67 -13.62 -5.07
C SER A 369 -19.39 -14.85 -4.18
N SER A 370 -18.73 -15.87 -4.71
CA SER A 370 -18.18 -16.98 -3.95
C SER A 370 -16.68 -16.98 -4.15
N SER A 371 -15.92 -16.67 -3.09
CA SER A 371 -14.46 -16.55 -3.09
C SER A 371 -13.71 -17.67 -3.82
N LYS A 372 -14.32 -18.85 -4.00
CA LYS A 372 -13.73 -20.00 -4.71
C LYS A 372 -13.81 -19.94 -6.25
N PHE A 373 -14.75 -19.20 -6.86
CA PHE A 373 -14.95 -19.23 -8.32
C PHE A 373 -14.11 -18.17 -9.05
N CYS A 374 -13.97 -16.99 -8.44
CA CYS A 374 -13.11 -15.92 -8.93
C CYS A 374 -11.61 -16.29 -8.93
N LEU A 375 -11.19 -17.03 -7.90
CA LEU A 375 -9.88 -17.68 -7.76
C LEU A 375 -9.53 -18.60 -8.95
N PHE A 376 -10.53 -19.25 -9.55
CA PHE A 376 -10.32 -20.18 -10.65
C PHE A 376 -10.13 -19.46 -11.99
N LEU A 377 -10.82 -18.34 -12.24
CA LEU A 377 -10.70 -17.60 -13.51
C LEU A 377 -9.40 -16.81 -13.60
N ILE A 378 -9.01 -16.06 -12.56
CA ILE A 378 -7.72 -15.34 -12.53
C ILE A 378 -6.57 -16.35 -12.64
N SER A 379 -6.62 -17.42 -11.86
CA SER A 379 -5.64 -18.51 -11.92
C SER A 379 -5.64 -19.21 -13.29
N SER A 380 -6.80 -19.52 -13.88
CA SER A 380 -6.88 -20.18 -15.19
C SER A 380 -6.36 -19.31 -16.33
N TYR A 381 -6.60 -17.98 -16.32
CA TYR A 381 -6.06 -17.08 -17.33
C TYR A 381 -4.55 -16.87 -17.16
N ILE A 382 -4.05 -16.71 -15.93
CA ILE A 382 -2.61 -16.62 -15.66
C ILE A 382 -1.92 -17.96 -16.04
N LEU A 383 -2.48 -19.10 -15.64
CA LEU A 383 -1.97 -20.43 -16.00
C LEU A 383 -2.04 -20.69 -17.51
N ALA A 384 -3.11 -20.27 -18.20
CA ALA A 384 -3.23 -20.40 -19.65
C ALA A 384 -2.22 -19.50 -20.39
N PHE A 385 -1.95 -18.30 -19.89
CA PHE A 385 -0.92 -17.42 -20.46
C PHE A 385 0.49 -17.99 -20.25
N VAL A 386 0.80 -18.47 -19.05
CA VAL A 386 2.07 -19.17 -18.74
C VAL A 386 2.25 -20.42 -19.62
N SER A 387 1.18 -21.17 -19.87
CA SER A 387 1.20 -22.38 -20.72
C SER A 387 1.31 -22.06 -22.21
N ASN A 388 0.68 -20.98 -22.70
CA ASN A 388 0.76 -20.59 -24.12
C ASN A 388 2.13 -20.00 -24.50
N PHE A 389 2.87 -19.42 -23.55
CA PHE A 389 4.25 -18.99 -23.77
C PHE A 389 5.21 -20.18 -23.99
N GLU A 390 4.91 -21.36 -23.46
CA GLU A 390 5.69 -22.59 -23.73
C GLU A 390 5.55 -23.08 -25.17
N CYS A 391 4.37 -22.91 -25.78
CA CYS A 391 4.15 -23.31 -27.18
C CYS A 391 4.87 -22.39 -28.18
N PHE A 392 5.09 -21.11 -27.83
CA PHE A 392 5.75 -20.13 -28.72
C PHE A 392 7.28 -20.17 -28.66
N LEU A 393 7.87 -20.83 -27.66
CA LEU A 393 9.33 -21.04 -27.55
C LEU A 393 9.78 -22.42 -28.07
N LEU A 394 8.86 -23.27 -28.48
CA LEU A 394 9.10 -24.61 -29.06
C LEU A 394 8.64 -24.73 -30.53
N SER A 395 8.31 -23.61 -31.17
CA SER A 395 8.03 -23.48 -32.61
C SER A 395 9.01 -22.49 -33.22
#